data_AF-A0A3G6K8D0-F1
#
_entry.id   AF-A0A3G6K8D0-F1
#
_cell.length_a   1.000
_cell.length_b   1.000
_cell.length_c   1.000
_cell.angle_alpha   90.00
_cell.angle_beta   90.00
_cell.angle_gamma   90.00
#
_symmetry.space_group_name_H-M   'P 1'
#
loop_
_entity.id
_entity.type
_entity.pdbx_description
1 polymer ?
#
loop_
_entity_poly.entity_id
_entity_poly.type
_entity_poly.pdbx_seq_one_letter_code
_entity_poly.pdbx_strand_id
1 'polypeptide(L)'
;MKKAMQKLTALLLASASFLVASPAKASSLADRNYQGQKVITVNQDRPTFSKKALSTKKGAWQSYHKLDSLNRAGEADALLNKRLMPAKAREPLYWNPTAWHNKKIAGGWLYNRSHLIGYQLTGQNNNPKNLITGTRQLNDPGMLKYENQVASYIKSSSRHYIRYRVKPIFRGRELLARGVEMEAQSTGSNAVRFHVYIFNVQDGVKLNYSNGTSVVTGAAKKSAKKTVVKKAAAKKSTSSKKKIKTSTTGRIVGNRRSKIYHVPGQAGYHMNSANAVYFRTETEAKRAGYRWALR
;
A
#
# COMPACT_ATOMS: atom_id res chain seq x y z
N MET A 1 -27.17 70.41 -33.47
CA MET A 1 -26.06 70.31 -32.48
C MET A 1 -25.85 68.84 -32.12
N LYS A 2 -24.61 68.33 -32.26
CA LYS A 2 -23.92 67.23 -31.53
C LYS A 2 -24.71 65.92 -31.25
N LYS A 3 -24.31 64.78 -31.88
CA LYS A 3 -23.46 63.67 -31.35
C LYS A 3 -24.08 62.97 -30.12
N ALA A 4 -24.17 61.65 -29.93
CA ALA A 4 -23.41 60.48 -30.39
C ALA A 4 -24.28 59.20 -30.17
N MET A 5 -24.33 58.24 -31.09
CA MET A 5 -23.56 56.97 -31.11
C MET A 5 -23.58 56.14 -29.80
N GLN A 6 -24.25 54.97 -29.85
CA GLN A 6 -23.65 53.67 -29.48
C GLN A 6 -24.50 52.50 -30.01
N LYS A 7 -23.88 51.69 -30.87
CA LYS A 7 -24.34 50.36 -31.30
C LYS A 7 -24.17 49.38 -30.14
N LEU A 8 -25.06 48.40 -29.98
CA LEU A 8 -24.64 47.06 -29.57
C LEU A 8 -25.59 45.99 -30.10
N THR A 9 -25.01 45.09 -30.90
CA THR A 9 -25.50 43.83 -31.43
C THR A 9 -25.99 42.87 -30.34
N ALA A 10 -27.20 42.32 -30.49
CA ALA A 10 -27.66 41.17 -29.71
C ALA A 10 -27.57 39.89 -30.55
N LEU A 11 -26.70 39.00 -30.08
CA LEU A 11 -26.32 37.71 -30.64
C LEU A 11 -27.39 36.64 -30.32
N LEU A 12 -27.77 35.84 -31.32
CA LEU A 12 -28.60 34.65 -31.16
C LEU A 12 -27.98 33.67 -30.14
N LEU A 13 -28.68 33.37 -29.04
CA LEU A 13 -28.34 32.21 -28.21
C LEU A 13 -28.99 30.95 -28.80
N ALA A 14 -28.17 30.12 -29.45
CA ALA A 14 -28.50 28.73 -29.68
C ALA A 14 -28.40 27.97 -28.35
N SER A 15 -29.53 27.47 -27.85
CA SER A 15 -29.59 26.61 -26.67
C SER A 15 -28.98 25.24 -26.99
N ALA A 16 -27.73 25.03 -26.61
CA ALA A 16 -27.12 23.71 -26.58
C ALA A 16 -27.76 22.89 -25.44
N SER A 17 -28.62 21.95 -25.80
CA SER A 17 -29.14 20.94 -24.89
C SER A 17 -27.98 20.02 -24.49
N PHE A 18 -27.39 20.29 -23.33
CA PHE A 18 -26.48 19.36 -22.69
C PHE A 18 -27.28 18.13 -22.25
N LEU A 19 -27.16 17.04 -23.00
CA LEU A 19 -27.50 15.71 -22.50
C LEU A 19 -26.63 15.44 -21.27
N VAL A 20 -27.21 15.65 -20.09
CA VAL A 20 -26.63 15.18 -18.83
C VAL A 20 -26.69 13.66 -18.89
N ALA A 21 -25.57 13.04 -19.22
CA ALA A 21 -25.40 11.60 -19.08
C ALA A 21 -25.78 11.24 -17.64
N SER A 22 -26.74 10.34 -17.48
CA SER A 22 -27.10 9.77 -16.19
C SER A 22 -25.84 9.26 -15.49
N PRO A 23 -25.65 9.49 -14.18
CA PRO A 23 -24.47 9.01 -13.49
C PRO A 23 -24.47 7.49 -13.58
N ALA A 24 -23.49 6.93 -14.31
CA ALA A 24 -23.26 5.50 -14.35
C ALA A 24 -23.24 4.99 -12.91
N LYS A 25 -24.13 4.04 -12.60
CA LYS A 25 -24.23 3.36 -11.30
C LYS A 25 -22.80 3.06 -10.83
N ALA A 26 -22.39 3.63 -9.70
CA ALA A 26 -21.01 3.50 -9.23
C ALA A 26 -20.65 2.01 -9.16
N SER A 27 -19.79 1.54 -10.06
CA SER A 27 -19.49 0.11 -10.15
C SER A 27 -18.84 -0.35 -8.85
N SER A 28 -19.35 -1.44 -8.29
CA SER A 28 -18.89 -1.95 -7.01
C SER A 28 -17.40 -2.29 -7.10
N LEU A 29 -16.66 -2.16 -6.00
CA LEU A 29 -15.24 -2.54 -5.98
C LEU A 29 -15.03 -4.02 -6.33
N ALA A 30 -16.04 -4.88 -6.08
CA ALA A 30 -16.00 -6.30 -6.42
C ALA A 30 -16.01 -6.56 -7.95
N ASP A 31 -16.59 -5.64 -8.73
CA ASP A 31 -16.68 -5.75 -10.19
C ASP A 31 -15.41 -5.25 -10.90
N ARG A 32 -14.50 -4.61 -10.16
CA ARG A 32 -13.25 -4.07 -10.71
C ARG A 32 -12.27 -5.19 -11.04
N ASN A 33 -11.71 -5.13 -12.25
CA ASN A 33 -10.58 -5.97 -12.65
C ASN A 33 -9.29 -5.14 -12.64
N TYR A 34 -8.17 -5.80 -12.36
CA TYR A 34 -6.86 -5.15 -12.39
C TYR A 34 -6.47 -4.80 -13.82
N GLN A 35 -6.18 -3.52 -14.06
CA GLN A 35 -5.80 -2.97 -15.38
C GLN A 35 -4.38 -2.36 -15.35
N GLY A 36 -3.50 -2.84 -14.47
CA GLY A 36 -2.12 -2.34 -14.33
C GLY A 36 -1.92 -1.31 -13.22
N GLN A 37 -2.99 -0.70 -12.72
CA GLN A 37 -2.94 0.21 -11.56
C GLN A 37 -3.19 -0.57 -10.25
N LYS A 38 -2.16 -0.67 -9.40
CA LYS A 38 -2.17 -1.49 -8.17
C LYS A 38 -3.08 -0.91 -7.08
N VAL A 39 -3.21 0.41 -7.04
CA VAL A 39 -4.03 1.14 -6.08
C VAL A 39 -4.88 2.15 -6.81
N ILE A 40 -6.18 2.11 -6.59
CA ILE A 40 -7.12 3.12 -7.07
C ILE A 40 -7.60 3.97 -5.91
N THR A 41 -7.81 5.26 -6.19
CA THR A 41 -8.51 6.16 -5.28
C THR A 41 -10.00 5.85 -5.34
N VAL A 42 -10.65 5.83 -4.19
CA VAL A 42 -12.09 5.64 -4.03
C VAL A 42 -12.68 6.94 -3.49
N ASN A 43 -13.89 7.30 -3.93
CA ASN A 43 -14.60 8.49 -3.45
C ASN A 43 -13.74 9.77 -3.42
N GLN A 44 -12.92 10.01 -4.45
CA GLN A 44 -12.00 11.16 -4.52
C GLN A 44 -11.07 11.28 -3.30
N ASP A 45 -10.63 10.14 -2.75
CA ASP A 45 -9.77 10.01 -1.57
C ASP A 45 -10.44 10.47 -0.26
N ARG A 46 -11.78 10.50 -0.24
CA ARG A 46 -12.59 10.97 0.89
C ARG A 46 -13.20 9.78 1.63
N PRO A 47 -12.78 9.51 2.89
CA PRO A 47 -13.44 8.54 3.74
C PRO A 47 -14.93 8.85 3.92
N THR A 48 -15.72 7.80 4.16
CA THR A 48 -17.17 7.86 4.31
C THR A 48 -17.63 7.90 5.78
N PHE A 49 -16.71 8.17 6.71
CA PHE A 49 -17.00 8.19 8.14
C PHE A 49 -17.96 9.33 8.52
N SER A 50 -18.97 9.00 9.32
CA SER A 50 -19.85 10.01 9.93
C SER A 50 -19.12 10.78 11.03
N LYS A 51 -19.61 11.98 11.38
CA LYS A 51 -19.10 12.76 12.52
C LYS A 51 -19.12 11.95 13.83
N LYS A 52 -20.15 11.11 14.02
CA LYS A 52 -20.26 10.21 15.19
C LYS A 52 -19.13 9.18 15.22
N ALA A 53 -18.76 8.62 14.07
CA ALA A 53 -17.67 7.64 13.97
C ALA A 53 -16.28 8.26 14.23
N LEU A 54 -16.14 9.58 14.10
CA LEU A 54 -14.91 10.33 14.41
C LEU A 54 -14.82 10.74 15.89
N SER A 55 -15.82 10.44 16.72
CA SER A 55 -15.82 10.83 18.12
C SER A 55 -14.81 10.04 18.94
N THR A 56 -14.01 10.74 19.73
CA THR A 56 -13.00 10.16 20.65
C THR A 56 -13.51 9.98 22.07
N LYS A 57 -14.78 10.32 22.36
CA LYS A 57 -15.36 10.29 23.72
C LYS A 57 -15.27 8.92 24.40
N LYS A 58 -15.30 7.83 23.62
CA LYS A 58 -15.21 6.44 24.12
C LYS A 58 -13.77 5.90 24.15
N GLY A 59 -12.78 6.74 23.88
CA GLY A 59 -11.39 6.33 23.77
C GLY A 59 -11.11 5.45 22.55
N ALA A 60 -9.90 4.89 22.51
CA ALA A 60 -9.45 4.06 21.41
C ALA A 60 -10.12 2.68 21.44
N TRP A 61 -10.46 2.16 20.27
CA TRP A 61 -11.10 0.84 20.15
C TRP A 61 -10.72 0.16 18.83
N GLN A 62 -10.89 -1.15 18.81
CA GLN A 62 -10.76 -2.00 17.62
C GLN A 62 -11.92 -3.01 17.62
N SER A 63 -12.43 -3.33 16.43
CA SER A 63 -13.51 -4.27 16.21
C SER A 63 -13.24 -5.06 14.94
N TYR A 64 -13.53 -6.35 14.99
CA TYR A 64 -13.34 -7.27 13.87
C TYR A 64 -14.64 -8.02 13.65
N HIS A 65 -15.18 -7.96 12.43
CA HIS A 65 -16.38 -8.70 12.09
C HIS A 65 -16.17 -10.20 12.28
N LYS A 66 -17.26 -10.91 12.60
CA LYS A 66 -17.26 -12.37 12.56
C LYS A 66 -16.87 -12.83 11.15
N LEU A 67 -16.25 -13.99 11.07
CA LEU A 67 -16.06 -14.65 9.79
C LEU A 67 -17.45 -14.86 9.15
N ASP A 68 -17.54 -14.72 7.84
CA ASP A 68 -18.79 -14.99 7.13
C ASP A 68 -19.08 -16.49 6.99
N SER A 69 -20.19 -16.84 6.35
CA SER A 69 -20.60 -18.24 6.12
C SER A 69 -19.59 -19.08 5.31
N LEU A 70 -18.60 -18.46 4.66
CA LEU A 70 -17.51 -19.12 3.94
C LEU A 70 -16.19 -19.09 4.73
N ASN A 71 -16.25 -18.73 6.02
CA ASN A 71 -15.12 -18.52 6.91
C ASN A 71 -14.16 -17.40 6.49
N ARG A 72 -14.62 -16.46 5.66
CA ARG A 72 -13.79 -15.34 5.19
C ARG A 72 -13.77 -14.23 6.23
N ALA A 73 -12.62 -13.58 6.39
CA ALA A 73 -12.52 -12.38 7.23
C ALA A 73 -13.37 -11.25 6.66
N GLY A 74 -14.11 -10.58 7.54
CA GLY A 74 -14.96 -9.44 7.20
C GLY A 74 -14.25 -8.09 7.40
N GLU A 75 -15.06 -7.04 7.55
CA GLU A 75 -14.58 -5.68 7.84
C GLU A 75 -13.86 -5.61 9.20
N ALA A 76 -12.77 -4.85 9.24
CA ALA A 76 -12.04 -4.51 10.45
C ALA A 76 -12.07 -3.00 10.67
N ASP A 77 -12.47 -2.58 11.86
CA ASP A 77 -12.67 -1.20 12.24
C ASP A 77 -11.85 -0.84 13.47
N ALA A 78 -11.36 0.39 13.51
CA ALA A 78 -10.74 0.93 14.71
C ALA A 78 -10.89 2.44 14.80
N LEU A 79 -10.85 2.93 16.03
CA LEU A 79 -10.40 4.28 16.34
C LEU A 79 -9.00 4.16 16.96
N LEU A 80 -8.00 4.27 16.09
CA LEU A 80 -6.60 4.03 16.41
C LEU A 80 -6.03 5.17 17.25
N ASN A 81 -5.17 4.82 18.20
CA ASN A 81 -4.40 5.74 19.03
C ASN A 81 -3.13 5.02 19.49
N LYS A 82 -2.10 5.78 19.91
CA LYS A 82 -0.85 5.25 20.46
C LYS A 82 -1.05 4.17 21.52
N ARG A 83 -2.10 4.23 22.34
CA ARG A 83 -2.38 3.23 23.40
C ARG A 83 -2.75 1.84 22.90
N LEU A 84 -3.21 1.68 21.65
CA LEU A 84 -3.50 0.37 21.06
C LEU A 84 -2.24 -0.29 20.50
N MET A 85 -1.16 0.47 20.32
CA MET A 85 0.06 -0.03 19.72
C MET A 85 0.76 -1.01 20.68
N PRO A 86 1.25 -2.15 20.17
CA PRO A 86 1.87 -3.16 21.03
C PRO A 86 3.23 -2.69 21.54
N ALA A 87 3.52 -2.98 22.82
CA ALA A 87 4.86 -2.88 23.38
C ALA A 87 5.72 -4.13 23.11
N LYS A 88 5.07 -5.29 22.91
CA LYS A 88 5.73 -6.58 22.70
C LYS A 88 6.10 -6.80 21.24
N ALA A 89 7.12 -7.62 21.00
CA ALA A 89 7.49 -8.07 19.66
C ALA A 89 6.39 -8.95 19.06
N ARG A 90 6.25 -8.90 17.73
CA ARG A 90 5.29 -9.74 16.99
C ARG A 90 5.77 -11.18 16.97
N GLU A 91 4.88 -12.13 17.25
CA GLU A 91 5.17 -13.57 17.15
C GLU A 91 4.86 -14.11 15.74
N PRO A 92 5.34 -15.31 15.38
CA PRO A 92 4.99 -15.95 14.12
C PRO A 92 3.48 -16.13 13.92
N LEU A 93 3.05 -16.06 12.66
CA LEU A 93 1.65 -16.28 12.27
C LEU A 93 1.46 -17.72 11.80
N TYR A 94 0.48 -18.43 12.38
CA TYR A 94 0.18 -19.83 12.09
C TYR A 94 -1.23 -20.07 11.54
N TRP A 95 -2.18 -19.16 11.76
CA TRP A 95 -3.54 -19.29 11.21
C TRP A 95 -3.54 -19.13 9.68
N ASN A 96 -4.13 -20.07 8.95
CA ASN A 96 -4.30 -19.99 7.51
C ASN A 96 -5.70 -19.47 7.16
N PRO A 97 -5.82 -18.30 6.53
CA PRO A 97 -7.10 -17.80 6.04
C PRO A 97 -7.66 -18.66 4.90
N THR A 98 -8.88 -18.35 4.47
CA THR A 98 -9.47 -18.95 3.27
C THR A 98 -8.53 -18.81 2.07
N ALA A 99 -8.60 -19.78 1.15
CA ALA A 99 -7.79 -19.82 -0.06
C ALA A 99 -6.27 -19.88 0.15
N TRP A 100 -5.79 -20.40 1.29
CA TRP A 100 -4.36 -20.54 1.56
C TRP A 100 -3.69 -21.68 0.77
N HIS A 101 -3.27 -21.37 -0.46
CA HIS A 101 -2.47 -22.28 -1.31
C HIS A 101 -1.14 -21.61 -1.67
N ASN A 102 -0.25 -21.50 -0.69
CA ASN A 102 1.00 -20.77 -0.85
C ASN A 102 2.05 -21.57 -1.63
N LYS A 103 2.88 -20.87 -2.39
CA LYS A 103 4.01 -21.44 -3.13
C LYS A 103 5.16 -20.46 -3.23
N LYS A 104 6.36 -20.97 -3.43
CA LYS A 104 7.53 -20.14 -3.74
C LYS A 104 7.52 -19.74 -5.22
N ILE A 105 7.80 -18.46 -5.47
CA ILE A 105 8.09 -17.87 -6.77
C ILE A 105 9.48 -17.20 -6.70
N ALA A 106 9.97 -16.64 -7.82
CA ALA A 106 11.31 -16.03 -7.88
C ALA A 106 11.57 -14.97 -6.79
N GLY A 107 10.52 -14.31 -6.28
CA GLY A 107 10.60 -13.32 -5.19
C GLY A 107 10.36 -13.85 -3.77
N GLY A 108 10.29 -15.16 -3.57
CA GLY A 108 9.97 -15.81 -2.28
C GLY A 108 8.55 -16.37 -2.25
N TRP A 109 7.95 -16.48 -1.07
CA TRP A 109 6.56 -16.93 -0.92
C TRP A 109 5.58 -15.95 -1.56
N LEU A 110 4.61 -16.47 -2.31
CA LEU A 110 3.59 -15.68 -3.00
C LEU A 110 2.66 -14.98 -2.02
N TYR A 111 2.13 -15.73 -1.04
CA TYR A 111 1.15 -15.22 -0.09
C TYR A 111 1.76 -14.94 1.28
N ASN A 112 1.25 -13.89 1.90
CA ASN A 112 1.37 -13.57 3.31
C ASN A 112 0.03 -13.82 4.00
N ARG A 113 0.08 -14.16 5.28
CA ARG A 113 -1.05 -14.00 6.20
C ARG A 113 -1.18 -12.50 6.46
N SER A 114 -1.91 -11.81 5.60
CA SER A 114 -1.96 -10.35 5.55
C SER A 114 -2.98 -9.85 6.56
N HIS A 115 -2.55 -8.96 7.43
CA HIS A 115 -3.41 -8.33 8.42
C HIS A 115 -4.34 -7.30 7.76
N LEU A 116 -5.61 -7.24 8.16
CA LEU A 116 -6.49 -6.13 7.76
C LEU A 116 -6.09 -4.85 8.49
N ILE A 117 -5.89 -4.94 9.81
CA ILE A 117 -5.25 -3.89 10.62
C ILE A 117 -3.92 -4.44 11.12
N GLY A 118 -2.82 -3.88 10.62
CA GLY A 118 -1.47 -4.35 10.90
C GLY A 118 -1.12 -4.40 12.40
N TYR A 119 -0.34 -5.41 12.79
CA TYR A 119 0.13 -5.60 14.17
C TYR A 119 0.67 -4.32 14.83
N GLN A 120 1.42 -3.51 14.08
CA GLN A 120 1.99 -2.27 14.60
C GLN A 120 0.96 -1.26 15.12
N LEU A 121 -0.31 -1.38 14.71
CA LEU A 121 -1.38 -0.45 15.07
C LEU A 121 -2.18 -0.95 16.28
N THR A 122 -2.35 -2.26 16.45
CA THR A 122 -3.27 -2.82 17.45
C THR A 122 -2.80 -4.05 18.22
N GLY A 123 -1.62 -4.59 17.89
CA GLY A 123 -1.06 -5.78 18.53
C GLY A 123 -1.75 -7.10 18.18
N GLN A 124 -2.78 -7.08 17.32
CA GLN A 124 -3.49 -8.30 16.92
C GLN A 124 -2.58 -9.19 16.06
N ASN A 125 -2.23 -10.37 16.58
CA ASN A 125 -1.30 -11.28 15.92
C ASN A 125 -2.04 -12.38 15.13
N ASN A 126 -2.41 -13.50 15.76
CA ASN A 126 -3.09 -14.64 15.12
C ASN A 126 -4.63 -14.57 15.19
N ASN A 127 -5.21 -13.37 15.04
CA ASN A 127 -6.66 -13.22 15.04
C ASN A 127 -7.24 -13.65 13.67
N PRO A 128 -8.03 -14.73 13.59
CA PRO A 128 -8.56 -15.23 12.32
C PRO A 128 -9.47 -14.23 11.61
N LYS A 129 -10.12 -13.32 12.37
CA LYS A 129 -10.98 -12.24 11.83
C LYS A 129 -10.19 -11.07 11.25
N ASN A 130 -8.87 -11.04 11.45
CA ASN A 130 -7.98 -9.97 11.01
C ASN A 130 -6.96 -10.45 9.97
N LEU A 131 -7.10 -11.67 9.43
CA LEU A 131 -6.12 -12.24 8.49
C LEU A 131 -6.78 -12.68 7.19
N ILE A 132 -6.20 -12.28 6.08
CA ILE A 132 -6.55 -12.75 4.74
C ILE A 132 -5.34 -13.36 4.02
N THR A 133 -5.61 -14.21 3.03
CA THR A 133 -4.59 -14.61 2.06
C THR A 133 -4.32 -13.42 1.14
N GLY A 134 -3.21 -12.71 1.37
CA GLY A 134 -2.81 -11.55 0.57
C GLY A 134 -1.51 -11.83 -0.17
N THR A 135 -1.36 -11.39 -1.42
CA THR A 135 -0.07 -11.46 -2.10
C THR A 135 0.97 -10.62 -1.36
N ARG A 136 2.25 -10.96 -1.55
CA ARG A 136 3.35 -10.13 -1.04
C ARG A 136 3.19 -8.68 -1.50
N GLN A 137 2.84 -8.46 -2.78
CA GLN A 137 2.63 -7.12 -3.36
C GLN A 137 1.45 -6.34 -2.76
N LEU A 138 0.33 -7.01 -2.46
CA LEU A 138 -0.78 -6.39 -1.71
C LEU A 138 -0.29 -5.94 -0.34
N ASN A 139 0.39 -6.83 0.37
CA ASN A 139 0.85 -6.57 1.74
C ASN A 139 1.94 -5.48 1.79
N ASP A 140 2.98 -5.61 0.97
CA ASP A 140 4.13 -4.71 0.86
C ASP A 140 4.60 -4.66 -0.61
N PRO A 141 4.50 -3.50 -1.28
CA PRO A 141 4.32 -2.16 -0.71
C PRO A 141 2.87 -1.66 -0.57
N GLY A 142 1.85 -2.43 -0.99
CA GLY A 142 0.47 -1.96 -1.11
C GLY A 142 -0.10 -1.37 0.19
N MET A 143 -0.46 -2.22 1.14
CA MET A 143 -1.02 -1.80 2.43
C MET A 143 0.00 -1.06 3.30
N LEU A 144 1.24 -1.57 3.34
CA LEU A 144 2.30 -1.04 4.23
C LEU A 144 2.54 0.46 4.05
N LYS A 145 2.42 0.98 2.82
CA LYS A 145 2.51 2.43 2.55
C LYS A 145 1.51 3.23 3.39
N TYR A 146 0.26 2.81 3.40
CA TYR A 146 -0.84 3.50 4.10
C TYR A 146 -0.77 3.27 5.61
N GLU A 147 -0.45 2.05 6.03
CA GLU A 147 -0.24 1.71 7.44
C GLU A 147 0.87 2.55 8.07
N ASN A 148 1.97 2.78 7.36
CA ASN A 148 3.08 3.61 7.88
C ASN A 148 2.71 5.09 8.01
N GLN A 149 1.85 5.62 7.13
CA GLN A 149 1.32 6.98 7.26
C GLN A 149 0.47 7.10 8.54
N VAL A 150 -0.43 6.15 8.76
CA VAL A 150 -1.26 6.07 9.98
C VAL A 150 -0.39 5.92 11.23
N ALA A 151 0.55 4.96 11.22
CA ALA A 151 1.43 4.68 12.35
C ALA A 151 2.29 5.89 12.73
N SER A 152 2.84 6.60 11.74
CA SER A 152 3.66 7.79 11.99
C SER A 152 2.85 8.90 12.67
N TYR A 153 1.60 9.12 12.23
CA TYR A 153 0.72 10.11 12.82
C TYR A 153 0.34 9.77 14.26
N ILE A 154 -0.09 8.52 14.55
CA ILE A 154 -0.49 8.17 15.93
C ILE A 154 0.71 8.08 16.90
N LYS A 155 1.92 7.78 16.41
CA LYS A 155 3.14 7.73 17.25
C LYS A 155 3.56 9.11 17.76
N SER A 156 3.30 10.17 16.98
CA SER A 156 3.79 11.52 17.26
C SER A 156 3.08 12.20 18.43
N SER A 157 1.91 11.73 18.85
CA SER A 157 1.20 12.28 20.01
C SER A 157 0.24 11.26 20.61
N SER A 158 0.17 11.21 21.95
CA SER A 158 -0.86 10.42 22.66
C SER A 158 -2.27 10.97 22.46
N ARG A 159 -2.42 12.21 21.96
CA ARG A 159 -3.72 12.86 21.66
C ARG A 159 -4.21 12.56 20.24
N HIS A 160 -3.40 11.96 19.37
CA HIS A 160 -3.78 11.68 17.99
C HIS A 160 -4.67 10.45 17.89
N TYR A 161 -5.79 10.59 17.19
CA TYR A 161 -6.66 9.49 16.82
C TYR A 161 -6.86 9.44 15.31
N ILE A 162 -6.98 8.23 14.77
CA ILE A 162 -7.38 7.98 13.38
C ILE A 162 -8.56 7.02 13.39
N ARG A 163 -9.69 7.43 12.80
CA ARG A 163 -10.73 6.48 12.43
C ARG A 163 -10.24 5.70 11.22
N TYR A 164 -10.19 4.38 11.35
CA TYR A 164 -9.55 3.48 10.41
C TYR A 164 -10.45 2.30 10.10
N ARG A 165 -10.61 1.97 8.82
CA ARG A 165 -11.39 0.82 8.38
C ARG A 165 -10.68 0.11 7.23
N VAL A 166 -10.63 -1.21 7.29
CA VAL A 166 -10.13 -2.06 6.20
C VAL A 166 -11.14 -3.16 5.92
N LYS A 167 -11.57 -3.26 4.66
CA LYS A 167 -12.57 -4.22 4.21
C LYS A 167 -12.00 -5.05 3.06
N PRO A 168 -11.80 -6.37 3.24
CA PRO A 168 -11.48 -7.24 2.12
C PRO A 168 -12.69 -7.35 1.18
N ILE A 169 -12.42 -7.23 -0.12
CA ILE A 169 -13.45 -7.25 -1.16
C ILE A 169 -13.41 -8.61 -1.86
N PHE A 170 -14.51 -9.35 -1.79
CA PHE A 170 -14.70 -10.64 -2.48
C PHE A 170 -15.75 -10.49 -3.59
N ARG A 171 -15.63 -11.26 -4.67
CA ARG A 171 -16.67 -11.37 -5.70
C ARG A 171 -17.47 -12.66 -5.48
N GLY A 172 -18.76 -12.55 -5.19
CA GLY A 172 -19.63 -13.70 -4.93
C GLY A 172 -19.06 -14.64 -3.86
N ARG A 173 -18.91 -15.92 -4.21
CA ARG A 173 -18.41 -16.99 -3.33
C ARG A 173 -16.89 -17.21 -3.37
N GLU A 174 -16.13 -16.28 -3.95
CA GLU A 174 -14.66 -16.37 -3.96
C GLU A 174 -14.06 -16.43 -2.57
N LEU A 175 -13.07 -17.30 -2.37
CA LEU A 175 -12.39 -17.49 -1.09
C LEU A 175 -11.14 -16.62 -0.94
N LEU A 176 -10.59 -16.10 -2.05
CA LEU A 176 -9.49 -15.14 -2.05
C LEU A 176 -10.06 -13.74 -2.35
N ALA A 177 -9.70 -12.75 -1.52
CA ALA A 177 -10.13 -11.38 -1.76
C ALA A 177 -9.52 -10.84 -3.06
N ARG A 178 -10.30 -10.08 -3.83
CA ARG A 178 -9.86 -9.32 -5.02
C ARG A 178 -8.94 -8.15 -4.66
N GLY A 179 -9.03 -7.69 -3.42
CA GLY A 179 -8.28 -6.57 -2.89
C GLY A 179 -8.80 -6.18 -1.51
N VAL A 180 -8.30 -5.07 -0.98
CA VAL A 180 -8.80 -4.44 0.25
C VAL A 180 -9.17 -2.99 -0.02
N GLU A 181 -10.32 -2.57 0.47
CA GLU A 181 -10.70 -1.17 0.61
C GLU A 181 -10.17 -0.67 1.96
N MET A 182 -9.49 0.48 1.95
CA MET A 182 -8.89 1.08 3.14
C MET A 182 -9.32 2.54 3.25
N GLU A 183 -9.79 2.92 4.43
CA GLU A 183 -10.18 4.29 4.79
C GLU A 183 -9.47 4.72 6.06
N ALA A 184 -8.92 5.93 6.06
CA ALA A 184 -8.36 6.55 7.26
C ALA A 184 -8.71 8.03 7.33
N GLN A 185 -9.06 8.50 8.53
CA GLN A 185 -9.25 9.93 8.81
C GLN A 185 -8.75 10.28 10.21
N SER A 186 -7.82 11.21 10.31
CA SER A 186 -7.43 11.84 11.58
C SER A 186 -8.63 12.57 12.20
N THR A 187 -8.84 12.43 13.50
CA THR A 187 -9.90 13.17 14.20
C THR A 187 -9.43 14.60 14.50
N GLY A 188 -10.28 15.60 14.26
CA GLY A 188 -9.96 17.00 14.57
C GLY A 188 -8.93 17.65 13.62
N SER A 189 -8.51 16.97 12.55
CA SER A 189 -7.65 17.52 11.50
C SER A 189 -7.79 16.72 10.20
N ASN A 190 -7.19 17.19 9.11
CA ASN A 190 -7.07 16.44 7.85
C ASN A 190 -5.63 15.95 7.58
N ALA A 191 -4.81 15.78 8.63
CA ALA A 191 -3.40 15.43 8.51
C ALA A 191 -3.18 14.02 7.91
N VAL A 192 -4.07 13.07 8.21
CA VAL A 192 -4.13 11.78 7.54
C VAL A 192 -5.55 11.58 7.02
N ARG A 193 -5.69 11.48 5.70
CA ARG A 193 -6.95 11.25 5.02
C ARG A 193 -6.70 10.46 3.75
N PHE A 194 -7.35 9.31 3.59
CA PHE A 194 -7.36 8.58 2.33
C PHE A 194 -8.55 7.61 2.25
N HIS A 195 -8.95 7.32 1.02
CA HIS A 195 -9.90 6.25 0.70
C HIS A 195 -9.44 5.55 -0.58
N VAL A 196 -8.96 4.31 -0.43
CA VAL A 196 -8.27 3.60 -1.50
C VAL A 196 -8.73 2.15 -1.60
N TYR A 197 -8.59 1.59 -2.79
CA TYR A 197 -8.72 0.15 -3.02
C TYR A 197 -7.40 -0.40 -3.58
N ILE A 198 -6.87 -1.42 -2.92
CA ILE A 198 -5.59 -2.04 -3.27
C ILE A 198 -5.86 -3.45 -3.79
N PHE A 199 -5.47 -3.72 -5.02
CA PHE A 199 -5.71 -5.00 -5.66
C PHE A 199 -4.82 -6.11 -5.05
N ASN A 200 -5.42 -7.28 -4.82
CA ASN A 200 -4.73 -8.49 -4.39
C ASN A 200 -4.09 -9.20 -5.60
N VAL A 201 -3.01 -8.62 -6.12
CA VAL A 201 -2.34 -9.10 -7.35
C VAL A 201 -0.85 -9.28 -7.09
N GLN A 202 -0.19 -10.07 -7.94
CA GLN A 202 1.25 -10.24 -7.93
C GLN A 202 1.76 -10.20 -9.37
N ASP A 203 2.72 -9.34 -9.65
CA ASP A 203 3.31 -9.23 -10.98
C ASP A 203 3.86 -10.61 -11.45
N GLY A 204 3.50 -11.01 -12.66
CA GLY A 204 3.90 -12.30 -13.23
C GLY A 204 3.15 -13.53 -12.66
N VAL A 205 2.02 -13.34 -11.99
CA VAL A 205 1.21 -14.44 -11.45
C VAL A 205 -0.26 -14.23 -11.80
N LYS A 206 -0.90 -15.27 -12.34
CA LYS A 206 -2.35 -15.36 -12.47
C LYS A 206 -2.89 -16.09 -11.24
N LEU A 207 -3.75 -15.41 -10.47
CA LEU A 207 -4.39 -15.97 -9.28
C LEU A 207 -5.76 -16.54 -9.64
N ASN A 208 -6.10 -17.67 -9.02
CA ASN A 208 -7.45 -18.18 -9.00
C ASN A 208 -8.14 -17.67 -7.73
N TYR A 209 -9.09 -16.75 -7.87
CA TYR A 209 -9.73 -16.15 -6.71
C TYR A 209 -10.78 -17.07 -6.05
N SER A 210 -11.25 -18.11 -6.75
CA SER A 210 -12.23 -19.03 -6.16
C SER A 210 -11.63 -19.85 -5.02
N ASN A 211 -10.36 -20.25 -5.14
CA ASN A 211 -9.71 -21.14 -4.18
C ASN A 211 -8.28 -20.75 -3.78
N GLY A 212 -7.67 -19.73 -4.38
CA GLY A 212 -6.32 -19.26 -4.04
C GLY A 212 -5.16 -19.96 -4.75
N THR A 213 -5.41 -20.97 -5.59
CA THR A 213 -4.38 -21.54 -6.45
C THR A 213 -3.83 -20.50 -7.43
N SER A 214 -2.64 -20.73 -8.00
CA SER A 214 -1.99 -19.73 -8.84
C SER A 214 -1.11 -20.35 -9.92
N VAL A 215 -0.91 -19.62 -11.02
CA VAL A 215 -0.03 -19.97 -12.13
C VAL A 215 0.98 -18.85 -12.34
N VAL A 216 2.28 -19.18 -12.36
CA VAL A 216 3.30 -18.19 -12.73
C VAL A 216 3.21 -17.97 -14.23
N THR A 217 2.93 -16.74 -14.65
CA THR A 217 2.82 -16.42 -16.07
C THR A 217 4.20 -16.05 -16.61
N GLY A 218 4.48 -16.42 -17.88
CA GLY A 218 5.77 -16.15 -18.53
C GLY A 218 6.19 -14.67 -18.58
N ALA A 219 5.34 -13.73 -18.18
CA ALA A 219 5.70 -12.34 -17.94
C ALA A 219 6.74 -12.17 -16.81
N ALA A 220 6.80 -13.10 -15.84
CA ALA A 220 7.87 -13.17 -14.85
C ALA A 220 9.26 -13.44 -15.48
N LYS A 221 9.32 -13.90 -16.74
CA LYS A 221 10.58 -14.06 -17.50
C LYS A 221 10.95 -12.83 -18.35
N LYS A 222 10.08 -11.83 -18.50
CA LYS A 222 10.30 -10.68 -19.41
C LYS A 222 10.91 -9.43 -18.77
N SER A 223 11.08 -9.37 -17.44
CA SER A 223 11.88 -8.31 -16.79
C SER A 223 13.40 -8.51 -16.92
N ALA A 224 13.84 -9.56 -17.63
CA ALA A 224 15.24 -9.85 -17.93
C ALA A 224 15.68 -9.56 -19.38
N LYS A 225 14.85 -8.92 -20.22
CA LYS A 225 15.33 -8.40 -21.51
C LYS A 225 15.88 -6.98 -21.33
N LYS A 226 17.11 -6.91 -20.81
CA LYS A 226 18.00 -5.77 -21.03
C LYS A 226 18.25 -5.67 -22.53
N THR A 227 18.01 -4.48 -23.06
CA THR A 227 18.55 -3.95 -24.31
C THR A 227 20.00 -4.41 -24.47
N VAL A 228 20.25 -5.19 -25.53
CA VAL A 228 21.59 -5.58 -25.95
C VAL A 228 22.25 -4.33 -26.53
N VAL A 229 23.04 -3.64 -25.71
CA VAL A 229 24.10 -2.77 -26.21
C VAL A 229 25.34 -3.64 -26.34
N LYS A 230 25.86 -3.74 -27.56
CA LYS A 230 27.03 -4.54 -27.95
C LYS A 230 28.18 -4.28 -26.97
N LYS A 231 28.69 -5.36 -26.37
CA LYS A 231 29.84 -5.34 -25.47
C LYS A 231 31.09 -5.69 -26.26
N ALA A 232 31.97 -4.70 -26.45
CA ALA A 232 33.35 -4.96 -26.81
C ALA A 232 34.05 -5.75 -25.69
N ALA A 233 34.91 -6.69 -26.08
CA ALA A 233 35.59 -7.60 -25.18
C ALA A 233 36.58 -6.88 -24.27
N ALA A 234 36.54 -7.18 -22.97
CA ALA A 234 37.65 -6.93 -22.05
C ALA A 234 37.63 -7.91 -20.87
N LYS A 235 38.85 -8.30 -20.49
CA LYS A 235 39.31 -9.48 -19.75
C LYS A 235 38.77 -9.64 -18.32
N LYS A 236 38.79 -10.90 -17.85
CA LYS A 236 38.66 -11.29 -16.44
C LYS A 236 39.74 -10.59 -15.61
N SER A 237 39.35 -9.89 -14.54
CA SER A 237 40.22 -9.60 -13.41
C SER A 237 39.47 -9.79 -12.08
N THR A 238 40.11 -10.57 -11.23
CA THR A 238 39.81 -10.82 -9.83
C THR A 238 39.97 -9.53 -9.03
N SER A 239 38.89 -9.00 -8.43
CA SER A 239 38.99 -7.85 -7.51
C SER A 239 38.47 -8.20 -6.11
N SER A 240 39.32 -7.89 -5.14
CA SER A 240 39.12 -8.04 -3.71
C SER A 240 37.87 -7.28 -3.22
N LYS A 241 37.03 -7.96 -2.43
CA LYS A 241 35.75 -7.42 -1.91
C LYS A 241 36.00 -6.34 -0.84
N LYS A 242 36.22 -5.08 -1.24
CA LYS A 242 36.33 -3.96 -0.30
C LYS A 242 34.98 -3.73 0.41
N LYS A 243 34.92 -3.96 1.72
CA LYS A 243 33.73 -3.67 2.55
C LYS A 243 33.76 -2.20 2.98
N ILE A 244 32.60 -1.54 3.01
CA ILE A 244 32.41 -0.19 3.55
C ILE A 244 31.44 -0.24 4.73
N LYS A 245 31.64 0.62 5.73
CA LYS A 245 30.70 0.81 6.83
C LYS A 245 29.75 1.94 6.48
N THR A 246 28.46 1.66 6.49
CA THR A 246 27.43 2.63 6.05
C THR A 246 27.34 3.89 6.92
N SER A 247 27.82 3.86 8.16
CA SER A 247 27.84 5.01 9.06
C SER A 247 28.97 6.01 8.79
N THR A 248 30.05 5.58 8.13
CA THR A 248 31.27 6.40 7.94
C THR A 248 31.31 7.07 6.57
N THR A 249 30.24 6.97 5.77
CA THR A 249 30.19 7.51 4.40
C THR A 249 29.89 9.01 4.35
N GLY A 250 29.40 9.60 5.44
CA GLY A 250 28.98 11.01 5.50
C GLY A 250 27.80 11.36 4.57
N ARG A 251 27.20 10.37 3.91
CA ARG A 251 26.16 10.53 2.88
C ARG A 251 25.10 9.44 2.99
N ILE A 252 23.89 9.72 2.50
CA ILE A 252 22.82 8.72 2.44
C ILE A 252 23.25 7.60 1.49
N VAL A 253 23.36 6.37 2.01
CA VAL A 253 23.92 5.23 1.28
C VAL A 253 23.00 4.02 1.39
N GLY A 254 22.61 3.47 0.24
CA GLY A 254 21.82 2.25 0.14
C GLY A 254 22.59 1.07 -0.45
N ASN A 255 22.12 -0.12 -0.09
CA ASN A 255 22.60 -1.37 -0.66
C ASN A 255 21.67 -1.79 -1.79
N ARG A 256 22.16 -1.81 -3.04
CA ARG A 256 21.35 -2.14 -4.22
C ARG A 256 20.71 -3.52 -4.19
N ARG A 257 21.24 -4.46 -3.40
CA ARG A 257 20.70 -5.81 -3.24
C ARG A 257 19.57 -5.87 -2.22
N SER A 258 19.78 -5.32 -1.03
CA SER A 258 18.77 -5.38 0.04
C SER A 258 17.73 -4.26 -0.05
N LYS A 259 17.99 -3.24 -0.87
CA LYS A 259 17.19 -2.02 -0.99
C LYS A 259 17.02 -1.32 0.37
N ILE A 260 18.00 -1.41 1.25
CA ILE A 260 18.01 -0.68 2.53
C ILE A 260 18.94 0.51 2.40
N TYR A 261 18.51 1.71 2.80
CA TYR A 261 19.34 2.91 2.85
C TYR A 261 19.62 3.37 4.28
N HIS A 262 20.82 3.94 4.47
CA HIS A 262 21.26 4.56 5.70
C HIS A 262 21.42 6.06 5.55
N VAL A 263 21.10 6.83 6.58
CA VAL A 263 21.40 8.26 6.70
C VAL A 263 22.69 8.49 7.52
N PRO A 264 23.41 9.61 7.36
CA PRO A 264 24.56 9.92 8.21
C PRO A 264 24.19 9.99 9.70
N GLY A 265 25.10 9.57 10.59
CA GLY A 265 24.92 9.68 12.05
C GLY A 265 24.16 8.55 12.74
N GLN A 266 23.62 7.57 12.01
CA GLN A 266 22.97 6.40 12.61
C GLN A 266 23.90 5.17 12.67
N ALA A 267 23.53 4.16 13.46
CA ALA A 267 24.20 2.87 13.49
C ALA A 267 24.26 2.25 12.07
N GLY A 268 25.47 1.85 11.65
CA GLY A 268 25.73 1.34 10.31
C GLY A 268 26.32 -0.07 10.35
N TYR A 269 26.03 -0.84 9.30
CA TYR A 269 26.62 -2.16 9.08
C TYR A 269 27.65 -2.16 7.94
N HIS A 270 28.43 -3.23 7.85
CA HIS A 270 29.40 -3.45 6.78
C HIS A 270 28.74 -4.05 5.54
N MET A 271 28.87 -3.39 4.40
CA MET A 271 28.41 -3.92 3.11
C MET A 271 29.52 -3.90 2.07
N ASN A 272 29.41 -4.73 1.04
CA ASN A 272 30.33 -4.68 -0.09
C ASN A 272 30.17 -3.34 -0.84
N SER A 273 31.27 -2.62 -1.05
CA SER A 273 31.28 -1.32 -1.73
C SER A 273 30.66 -1.37 -3.13
N ALA A 274 30.78 -2.50 -3.84
CA ALA A 274 30.18 -2.71 -5.16
C ALA A 274 28.64 -2.62 -5.14
N ASN A 275 28.02 -2.81 -3.97
CA ASN A 275 26.57 -2.70 -3.82
C ASN A 275 26.12 -1.31 -3.36
N ALA A 276 27.04 -0.39 -3.05
CA ALA A 276 26.70 0.95 -2.60
C ALA A 276 25.97 1.74 -3.68
N VAL A 277 24.96 2.50 -3.26
CA VAL A 277 24.24 3.51 -4.06
C VAL A 277 24.05 4.71 -3.17
N TYR A 278 24.54 5.87 -3.58
CA TYR A 278 24.46 7.09 -2.80
C TYR A 278 23.29 7.94 -3.27
N PHE A 279 22.58 8.55 -2.33
CA PHE A 279 21.46 9.44 -2.61
C PHE A 279 21.76 10.83 -2.08
N ARG A 280 21.21 11.86 -2.74
CA ARG A 280 21.25 13.24 -2.28
C ARG A 280 20.23 13.49 -1.17
N THR A 281 19.07 12.83 -1.24
CA THR A 281 17.99 12.95 -0.25
C THR A 281 17.37 11.59 0.08
N GLU A 282 16.72 11.48 1.24
CA GLU A 282 15.95 10.28 1.58
C GLU A 282 14.78 10.04 0.62
N THR A 283 14.18 11.11 0.12
CA THR A 283 13.10 11.05 -0.87
C THR A 283 13.56 10.38 -2.16
N GLU A 284 14.79 10.67 -2.61
CA GLU A 284 15.40 10.02 -3.76
C GLU A 284 15.62 8.52 -3.49
N ALA A 285 16.13 8.16 -2.30
CA ALA A 285 16.29 6.78 -1.89
C ALA A 285 14.95 6.02 -1.90
N LYS A 286 13.91 6.61 -1.29
CA LYS A 286 12.54 6.05 -1.25
C LYS A 286 11.95 5.90 -2.66
N ARG A 287 12.12 6.91 -3.53
CA ARG A 287 11.66 6.87 -4.93
C ARG A 287 12.40 5.81 -5.75
N ALA A 288 13.69 5.59 -5.46
CA ALA A 288 14.50 4.52 -6.04
C ALA A 288 14.18 3.11 -5.47
N GLY A 289 13.16 3.02 -4.61
CA GLY A 289 12.66 1.78 -4.03
C GLY A 289 13.47 1.30 -2.83
N TYR A 290 14.21 2.18 -2.15
CA TYR A 290 14.95 1.83 -0.95
C TYR A 290 14.13 2.15 0.31
N ARG A 291 14.11 1.20 1.25
CA ARG A 291 13.53 1.36 2.58
C ARG A 291 14.59 1.81 3.57
N TRP A 292 14.20 2.61 4.56
CA TRP A 292 15.11 3.06 5.61
C TRP A 292 15.55 1.86 6.46
N ALA A 293 16.80 1.88 6.91
CA ALA A 293 17.31 0.91 7.87
C ALA A 293 16.58 1.09 9.21
N LEU A 294 15.82 0.08 9.61
CA LEU A 294 15.32 -0.03 10.98
C LEU A 294 16.54 -0.32 11.87
N ARG A 295 16.64 0.40 13.00
CA ARG A 295 17.77 0.34 13.94
C ARG A 295 18.32 -1.06 14.16
#